data_AF-A0A2K0VTS5-F1
#
_entry.id   AF-A0A2K0VTS5-F1
#
_cell.length_a   1.000
_cell.length_b   1.000
_cell.length_c   1.000
_cell.angle_alpha   90.00
_cell.angle_beta   90.00
_cell.angle_gamma   90.00
#
_symmetry.space_group_name_H-M   'P 1'
#
loop_
_entity.id
_entity.type
_entity.pdbx_description
1 polymer ?
#
loop_
_entity_poly.entity_id
_entity_poly.type
_entity_poly.pdbx_seq_one_letter_code
_entity_poly.pdbx_strand_id
1 'polypeptide(L)'
;MNLLTDLTNDRRRRNASGRPLIFVVHSLGGLVCKEAILLSRNNPNRSRQDFFTHVKGVVFMGTPHKGSWMADWSGIPAKALGLVKSTNRSLLEVLETNNQYLESIHVRFLSMMREQREAGRQLEVACFFEELPLSTVGKVVSKESATFEGYDSITIHANHADMVKFRSAEENGFKRVVGELTAWKSEIGKSSGNFVGRGGVIAELQKLLFAHPGGQRAALVGLGGVGKTQIALQLAHLAKIDSQSHQQYSVIWMPALSMASFEQACTRMIKAFNIEHADNEDPKETFKDFLSAEEAGK
;
A
#
# COMPACT_ATOMS: atom_id res chain seq x y z
N MET A 1 13.65 9.56 -13.52
CA MET A 1 12.45 8.70 -13.70
C MET A 1 11.82 8.46 -12.33
N ASN A 2 10.49 8.62 -12.16
CA ASN A 2 9.84 8.58 -10.83
C ASN A 2 8.92 7.35 -10.71
N LEU A 3 9.50 6.24 -10.22
CA LEU A 3 8.81 4.95 -10.01
C LEU A 3 7.43 5.09 -9.35
N LEU A 4 7.29 5.95 -8.34
CA LEU A 4 6.03 6.18 -7.64
C LEU A 4 4.97 6.75 -8.60
N THR A 5 5.32 7.73 -9.42
CA THR A 5 4.38 8.39 -10.34
C THR A 5 3.95 7.43 -11.45
N ASP A 6 4.90 6.75 -12.08
CA ASP A 6 4.63 5.87 -13.21
C ASP A 6 3.78 4.67 -12.80
N LEU A 7 4.11 4.03 -11.67
CA LEU A 7 3.39 2.87 -11.18
C LEU A 7 2.01 3.23 -10.60
N THR A 8 1.87 4.40 -9.96
CA THR A 8 0.54 4.89 -9.53
C THR A 8 -0.39 5.09 -10.73
N ASN A 9 0.12 5.67 -11.82
CA ASN A 9 -0.66 5.90 -13.04
C ASN A 9 -1.03 4.60 -13.75
N ASP A 10 -0.10 3.64 -13.88
CA ASP A 10 -0.37 2.34 -14.50
C ASP A 10 -1.43 1.55 -13.71
N ARG A 11 -1.32 1.53 -12.37
CA ARG A 11 -2.32 0.88 -11.50
C ARG A 11 -3.71 1.48 -11.65
N ARG A 12 -3.81 2.81 -11.75
CA ARG A 12 -5.10 3.48 -11.97
C ARG A 12 -5.67 3.11 -13.34
N ARG A 13 -4.86 3.17 -14.40
CA ARG A 13 -5.28 2.83 -15.77
C ARG A 13 -5.79 1.39 -15.90
N ARG A 14 -5.22 0.46 -15.15
CA ARG A 14 -5.61 -0.96 -15.18
C ARG A 14 -6.65 -1.36 -14.12
N ASN A 15 -7.26 -0.37 -13.44
CA ASN A 15 -8.17 -0.61 -12.31
C ASN A 15 -7.60 -1.57 -11.23
N ALA A 16 -6.30 -1.45 -10.96
CA ALA A 16 -5.53 -2.32 -10.09
C ALA A 16 -5.08 -1.61 -8.79
N SER A 17 -5.68 -0.47 -8.44
CA SER A 17 -5.30 0.34 -7.28
C SER A 17 -5.39 -0.42 -5.96
N GLY A 18 -6.29 -1.41 -5.85
CA GLY A 18 -6.45 -2.28 -4.69
C GLY A 18 -5.54 -3.52 -4.66
N ARG A 19 -4.79 -3.79 -5.74
CA ARG A 19 -4.05 -5.06 -5.87
C ARG A 19 -2.79 -5.03 -5.01
N PRO A 20 -2.56 -6.02 -4.12
CA PRO A 20 -1.30 -6.13 -3.38
C PRO A 20 -0.07 -6.05 -4.29
N LEU A 21 0.96 -5.37 -3.80
CA LEU A 21 2.24 -5.19 -4.46
C LEU A 21 3.33 -5.93 -3.67
N ILE A 22 4.09 -6.74 -4.38
CA ILE A 22 5.38 -7.27 -3.91
C ILE A 22 6.41 -6.80 -4.92
N PHE A 23 7.48 -6.19 -4.44
CA PHE A 23 8.60 -5.77 -5.26
C PHE A 23 9.70 -6.83 -5.22
N VAL A 24 10.27 -7.15 -6.37
CA VAL A 24 11.54 -7.89 -6.46
C VAL A 24 12.51 -6.95 -7.16
N VAL A 25 13.51 -6.48 -6.42
CA VAL A 25 14.37 -5.38 -6.83
C VAL A 25 15.82 -5.81 -6.74
N HIS A 26 16.61 -5.39 -7.73
CA HIS A 26 18.02 -5.75 -7.83
C HIS A 26 18.89 -4.51 -7.69
N SER A 27 20.01 -4.66 -6.99
CA SER A 27 21.05 -3.63 -6.90
C SER A 27 20.43 -2.29 -6.46
N LEU A 28 20.77 -1.19 -7.13
CA LEU A 28 20.25 0.16 -6.85
C LEU A 28 18.73 0.29 -6.99
N GLY A 29 18.08 -0.57 -7.77
CA GLY A 29 16.62 -0.58 -7.87
C GLY A 29 15.95 -0.70 -6.49
N GLY A 30 16.61 -1.35 -5.53
CA GLY A 30 16.13 -1.42 -4.16
C GLY A 30 16.13 -0.09 -3.42
N LEU A 31 17.12 0.78 -3.66
CA LEU A 31 17.16 2.12 -3.08
C LEU A 31 16.06 3.01 -3.67
N VAL A 32 15.84 2.91 -4.99
CA VAL A 32 14.73 3.58 -5.68
C VAL A 32 13.38 3.14 -5.13
N CYS A 33 13.22 1.83 -4.90
CA CYS A 33 12.01 1.26 -4.34
C CYS A 33 11.77 1.75 -2.90
N LYS A 34 12.81 1.74 -2.04
CA LYS A 34 12.72 2.29 -0.68
C LYS A 34 12.25 3.75 -0.70
N GLU A 35 12.87 4.60 -1.52
CA GLU A 35 12.51 6.01 -1.58
C GLU A 35 11.09 6.21 -2.13
N ALA A 36 10.68 5.46 -3.16
CA ALA A 36 9.30 5.50 -3.66
C ALA A 36 8.28 5.12 -2.56
N ILE A 37 8.56 4.09 -1.76
CA ILE A 37 7.73 3.68 -0.62
C ILE A 37 7.69 4.79 0.43
N LEU A 38 8.83 5.38 0.79
CA LEU A 38 8.90 6.45 1.79
C LEU A 38 8.13 7.71 1.35
N LEU A 39 8.29 8.13 0.09
CA LEU A 39 7.59 9.29 -0.49
C LEU A 39 6.07 9.08 -0.64
N SER A 40 5.63 7.82 -0.71
CA SER A 40 4.22 7.46 -0.87
C SER A 40 3.43 7.53 0.45
N ARG A 41 4.08 7.22 1.58
CA ARG A 41 3.42 7.03 2.88
C ARG A 41 2.58 8.24 3.35
N ASN A 42 3.19 9.43 3.31
CA ASN A 42 2.57 10.68 3.79
C ASN A 42 2.23 11.61 2.61
N ASN A 43 1.93 11.04 1.44
CA ASN A 43 1.65 11.84 0.26
C ASN A 43 0.24 12.45 0.37
N PRO A 44 0.07 13.77 0.13
CA PRO A 44 -1.26 14.39 0.14
C PRO A 44 -2.17 13.84 -0.97
N ASN A 45 -1.59 13.28 -2.04
CA ASN A 45 -2.36 12.62 -3.08
C ASN A 45 -2.75 11.20 -2.66
N ARG A 46 -4.06 10.97 -2.45
CA ARG A 46 -4.59 9.67 -2.02
C ARG A 46 -4.15 8.49 -2.89
N SER A 47 -4.08 8.63 -4.23
CA SER A 47 -3.64 7.52 -5.07
C SER A 47 -2.18 7.15 -4.86
N ARG A 48 -1.33 8.11 -4.48
CA ARG A 48 0.05 7.85 -4.07
C ARG A 48 0.12 7.30 -2.66
N GLN A 49 -0.77 7.71 -1.76
CA GLN A 49 -0.89 7.08 -0.44
C GLN A 49 -1.37 5.62 -0.55
N ASP A 50 -2.31 5.34 -1.46
CA ASP A 50 -2.80 3.99 -1.74
C ASP A 50 -1.68 3.08 -2.26
N PHE A 51 -0.69 3.63 -2.97
CA PHE A 51 0.49 2.85 -3.33
C PHE A 51 1.15 2.25 -2.09
N PHE A 52 1.38 3.05 -1.04
CA PHE A 52 1.99 2.61 0.22
C PHE A 52 1.19 1.50 0.89
N THR A 53 -0.14 1.66 1.02
CA THR A 53 -1.02 0.74 1.75
C THR A 53 -1.10 -0.64 1.09
N HIS A 54 -0.88 -0.69 -0.22
CA HIS A 54 -0.90 -1.92 -1.00
C HIS A 54 0.47 -2.59 -1.14
N VAL A 55 1.57 -1.95 -0.73
CA VAL A 55 2.88 -2.64 -0.64
C VAL A 55 2.86 -3.62 0.52
N LYS A 56 3.00 -4.91 0.20
CA LYS A 56 2.97 -6.02 1.15
C LYS A 56 4.33 -6.68 1.36
N GLY A 57 5.25 -6.57 0.40
CA GLY A 57 6.61 -7.01 0.63
C GLY A 57 7.62 -6.53 -0.40
N VAL A 58 8.90 -6.66 -0.04
CA VAL A 58 10.03 -6.31 -0.90
C VAL A 58 11.13 -7.38 -0.77
N VAL A 59 11.46 -8.02 -1.88
CA VAL A 59 12.64 -8.87 -2.04
C VAL A 59 13.78 -8.00 -2.56
N PHE A 60 14.85 -7.86 -1.78
CA PHE A 60 16.08 -7.18 -2.17
C PHE A 60 17.11 -8.19 -2.68
N MET A 61 17.58 -8.01 -3.92
CA MET A 61 18.60 -8.85 -4.55
C MET A 61 19.90 -8.04 -4.67
N GLY A 62 20.84 -8.24 -3.75
CA GLY A 62 22.13 -7.55 -3.75
C GLY A 62 22.00 -6.02 -3.65
N THR A 63 20.99 -5.51 -2.95
CA THR A 63 20.84 -4.05 -2.78
C THR A 63 21.81 -3.56 -1.69
N PRO A 64 22.68 -2.58 -1.96
CA PRO A 64 23.55 -2.02 -0.93
C PRO A 64 22.73 -1.16 0.02
N HIS A 65 22.62 -1.56 1.29
CA HIS A 65 21.79 -0.90 2.29
C HIS A 65 22.59 -0.03 3.27
N LYS A 66 23.90 -0.22 3.41
CA LYS A 66 24.74 0.43 4.44
C LYS A 66 25.90 1.24 3.86
N GLY A 67 26.37 2.18 4.68
CA GLY A 67 27.13 3.38 4.29
C GLY A 67 28.62 3.20 4.21
N SER A 68 29.05 2.65 3.10
CA SER A 68 30.38 2.82 2.51
C SER A 68 30.39 2.45 1.02
N TRP A 69 29.25 2.01 0.48
CA TRP A 69 29.17 1.31 -0.79
C TRP A 69 29.59 2.15 -2.01
N MET A 70 29.47 3.49 -1.95
CA MET A 70 29.96 4.35 -3.05
C MET A 70 31.48 4.23 -3.25
N ALA A 71 32.24 4.11 -2.17
CA ALA A 71 33.69 3.89 -2.25
C ALA A 71 33.98 2.51 -2.86
N ASP A 72 33.21 1.50 -2.44
CA ASP A 72 33.28 0.12 -2.95
C ASP A 72 32.94 0.04 -4.45
N TRP A 73 32.10 0.94 -4.98
CA TRP A 73 31.64 0.94 -6.38
C TRP A 73 32.53 1.70 -7.36
N SER A 74 33.44 2.55 -6.89
CA SER A 74 34.30 3.38 -7.75
C SER A 74 35.15 2.57 -8.76
N GLY A 75 35.44 1.30 -8.46
CA GLY A 75 36.13 0.37 -9.35
C GLY A 75 35.24 -0.64 -10.08
N ILE A 76 33.91 -0.58 -9.92
CA ILE A 76 32.99 -1.62 -10.38
C ILE A 76 32.33 -1.24 -11.71
N PRO A 77 32.34 -2.11 -12.75
CA PRO A 77 31.72 -1.80 -14.04
C PRO A 77 30.21 -1.57 -13.94
N ALA A 78 29.67 -0.54 -14.60
CA ALA A 78 28.22 -0.24 -14.59
C ALA A 78 27.31 -1.44 -14.96
N LYS A 79 27.79 -2.36 -15.81
CA LYS A 79 27.08 -3.62 -16.14
C LYS A 79 26.90 -4.52 -14.92
N ALA A 80 27.94 -4.64 -14.10
CA ALA A 80 27.90 -5.39 -12.85
C ALA A 80 26.91 -4.76 -11.87
N LEU A 81 26.86 -3.43 -11.85
CA LEU A 81 25.96 -2.63 -11.00
C LEU A 81 24.48 -2.70 -11.39
N GLY A 82 24.14 -3.33 -12.53
CA GLY A 82 22.77 -3.39 -13.04
C GLY A 82 22.28 -2.07 -13.66
N LEU A 83 23.20 -1.14 -13.98
CA LEU A 83 22.89 0.22 -14.44
C LEU A 83 22.66 0.36 -15.94
N VAL A 84 22.79 -0.72 -16.71
CA VAL A 84 22.95 -0.66 -18.18
C VAL A 84 21.63 -0.67 -18.97
N LYS A 85 20.55 -0.14 -18.37
CA LYS A 85 19.32 0.24 -19.07
C LYS A 85 19.10 1.75 -18.97
N SER A 86 19.77 2.48 -19.86
CA SER A 86 19.52 3.79 -20.49
C SER A 86 18.64 4.91 -19.88
N THR A 87 18.20 4.91 -18.61
CA THR A 87 17.25 5.95 -18.11
C THR A 87 17.59 6.65 -16.79
N ASN A 88 18.73 6.35 -16.17
CA ASN A 88 18.96 6.75 -14.76
C ASN A 88 20.30 7.48 -14.49
N ARG A 89 20.74 8.40 -15.38
CA ARG A 89 21.91 9.27 -15.08
C ARG A 89 21.72 10.11 -13.81
N SER A 90 20.51 10.61 -13.57
CA SER A 90 20.18 11.35 -12.35
C SER A 90 20.27 10.50 -11.08
N LEU A 91 20.06 9.18 -11.21
CA LEU A 91 20.17 8.25 -10.10
C LEU A 91 21.64 8.01 -9.81
N LEU A 92 22.45 7.79 -10.84
CA LEU A 92 23.91 7.75 -10.72
C LEU A 92 24.50 9.01 -10.08
N GLU A 93 24.07 10.21 -10.48
CA GLU A 93 24.56 11.47 -9.88
C GLU A 93 24.16 11.62 -8.41
N VAL A 94 22.90 11.29 -8.04
CA VAL A 94 22.47 11.28 -6.62
C VAL A 94 23.21 10.23 -5.81
N LEU A 95 23.50 9.10 -6.45
CA LEU A 95 24.26 8.00 -5.90
C LEU A 95 25.75 8.25 -5.82
N GLU A 96 26.32 9.20 -6.58
CA GLU A 96 27.75 9.55 -6.58
C GLU A 96 28.05 10.74 -5.66
N THR A 97 27.03 11.48 -5.23
CA THR A 97 27.24 12.78 -4.58
C THR A 97 26.78 12.83 -3.12
N ASN A 98 25.95 11.89 -2.64
CA ASN A 98 25.33 12.03 -1.32
C ASN A 98 25.18 10.71 -0.52
N ASN A 99 26.30 10.15 -0.06
CA ASN A 99 26.36 9.00 0.86
C ASN A 99 25.43 9.19 2.08
N GLN A 100 25.35 10.41 2.63
CA GLN A 100 24.51 10.70 3.79
C GLN A 100 23.02 10.54 3.49
N TYR A 101 22.56 10.97 2.31
CA TYR A 101 21.17 10.78 1.90
C TYR A 101 20.82 9.30 1.73
N LEU A 102 21.72 8.50 1.16
CA LEU A 102 21.49 7.07 0.94
C LEU A 102 21.42 6.29 2.25
N GLU A 103 22.29 6.62 3.21
CA GLU A 103 22.19 6.10 4.56
C GLU A 103 20.88 6.49 5.22
N SER A 104 20.46 7.74 5.03
CA SER A 104 19.18 8.21 5.56
C SER A 104 18.00 7.40 5.00
N ILE A 105 18.05 6.97 3.73
CA ILE A 105 17.00 6.14 3.12
C ILE A 105 16.89 4.81 3.88
N HIS A 106 18.02 4.16 4.18
CA HIS A 106 17.98 2.89 4.91
C HIS A 106 17.41 3.05 6.32
N VAL A 107 17.89 4.04 7.07
CA VAL A 107 17.43 4.32 8.44
C VAL A 107 15.94 4.67 8.46
N ARG A 108 15.50 5.56 7.56
CA ARG A 108 14.08 5.95 7.42
C ARG A 108 13.21 4.75 7.06
N PHE A 109 13.69 3.87 6.18
CA PHE A 109 12.98 2.66 5.80
C PHE A 109 12.80 1.69 6.98
N LEU A 110 13.86 1.46 7.77
CA LEU A 110 13.77 0.62 8.97
C LEU A 110 12.83 1.21 10.03
N SER A 111 12.89 2.53 10.27
CA SER A 111 11.94 3.21 11.17
C SER A 111 10.50 3.01 10.72
N MET A 112 10.25 3.24 9.42
CA MET A 112 8.93 3.03 8.84
C MET A 112 8.46 1.58 9.01
N MET A 113 9.31 0.59 8.75
CA MET A 113 8.95 -0.83 8.95
C MET A 113 8.58 -1.13 10.39
N ARG A 114 9.36 -0.63 11.35
CA ARG A 114 9.09 -0.80 12.78
C ARG A 114 7.74 -0.20 13.17
N GLU A 115 7.47 1.03 12.73
CA GLU A 115 6.20 1.72 12.99
C GLU A 115 5.00 0.96 12.38
N GLN A 116 5.15 0.39 11.17
CA GLN A 116 4.10 -0.43 10.57
C GLN A 116 3.84 -1.72 11.35
N ARG A 117 4.92 -2.39 11.79
CA ARG A 117 4.82 -3.59 12.63
C ARG A 117 4.11 -3.30 13.95
N GLU A 118 4.48 -2.21 14.61
CA GLU A 118 3.83 -1.74 15.86
C GLU A 118 2.35 -1.38 15.62
N ALA A 119 2.01 -0.84 14.45
CA ALA A 119 0.63 -0.60 14.03
C ALA A 119 -0.12 -1.85 13.53
N GLY A 120 0.45 -3.05 13.68
CA GLY A 120 -0.17 -4.32 13.25
C GLY A 120 -0.21 -4.55 11.74
N ARG A 121 0.53 -3.77 10.95
CA ARG A 121 0.71 -3.99 9.51
C ARG A 121 2.10 -4.56 9.24
N GLN A 122 2.14 -5.83 8.84
CA GLN A 122 3.38 -6.46 8.42
C GLN A 122 3.73 -6.04 6.98
N LEU A 123 4.98 -5.63 6.78
CA LEU A 123 5.62 -5.46 5.47
C LEU A 123 6.71 -6.51 5.39
N GLU A 124 6.54 -7.50 4.53
CA GLU A 124 7.51 -8.59 4.40
C GLU A 124 8.78 -8.14 3.70
N VAL A 125 9.93 -8.59 4.19
CA VAL A 125 11.21 -8.31 3.55
C VAL A 125 12.08 -9.56 3.57
N ALA A 126 12.67 -9.86 2.41
CA ALA A 126 13.74 -10.85 2.27
C ALA A 126 14.94 -10.20 1.58
N CYS A 127 16.14 -10.48 2.11
CA CYS A 127 17.38 -9.95 1.59
C CYS A 127 18.25 -11.08 1.05
N PHE A 128 18.56 -11.00 -0.25
CA PHE A 128 19.41 -11.93 -0.95
C PHE A 128 20.77 -11.31 -1.26
N PHE A 129 21.85 -12.08 -1.10
CA PHE A 129 23.21 -11.62 -1.36
C PHE A 129 23.98 -12.57 -2.27
N GLU A 130 25.02 -12.05 -2.92
CA GLU A 130 25.87 -12.83 -3.83
C GLU A 130 26.88 -13.70 -3.07
N GLU A 131 26.99 -14.95 -3.51
CA GLU A 131 27.97 -15.89 -2.98
C GLU A 131 29.31 -15.79 -3.70
N LEU A 132 29.24 -15.69 -5.04
CA LEU A 132 30.40 -15.75 -5.91
C LEU A 132 30.88 -14.34 -6.29
N PRO A 133 32.20 -14.10 -6.35
CA PRO A 133 32.72 -12.83 -6.82
C PRO A 133 32.57 -12.71 -8.35
N LEU A 134 32.55 -11.46 -8.83
CA LEU A 134 32.92 -11.18 -10.21
C LEU A 134 34.44 -11.29 -10.38
N SER A 135 34.88 -11.80 -11.54
CA SER A 135 36.30 -11.85 -11.88
C SER A 135 36.92 -10.46 -11.76
N THR A 136 38.09 -10.35 -11.11
CA THR A 136 38.87 -9.11 -10.89
C THR A 136 38.23 -8.05 -9.99
N VAL A 137 36.89 -8.02 -9.88
CA VAL A 137 36.13 -7.03 -9.10
C VAL A 137 35.85 -7.53 -7.68
N GLY A 138 35.77 -8.84 -7.47
CA GLY A 138 35.34 -9.40 -6.19
C GLY A 138 33.82 -9.35 -6.03
N LYS A 139 33.34 -9.35 -4.77
CA LYS A 139 31.92 -9.14 -4.48
C LYS A 139 31.58 -7.65 -4.64
N VAL A 140 30.53 -7.36 -5.39
CA VAL A 140 30.01 -6.02 -5.64
C VAL A 140 29.29 -5.45 -4.43
N VAL A 141 28.56 -6.30 -3.70
CA VAL A 141 27.88 -5.93 -2.46
C VAL A 141 28.19 -6.98 -1.40
N SER A 142 28.80 -6.54 -0.29
CA SER A 142 29.07 -7.42 0.85
C SER A 142 27.77 -7.96 1.45
N LYS A 143 27.83 -9.11 2.12
CA LYS A 143 26.67 -9.69 2.82
C LYS A 143 26.09 -8.69 3.81
N GLU A 144 26.95 -7.97 4.52
CA GLU A 144 26.61 -7.02 5.57
C GLU A 144 25.86 -5.80 5.01
N SER A 145 26.19 -5.38 3.79
CA SER A 145 25.50 -4.30 3.08
C SER A 145 24.23 -4.79 2.39
N ALA A 146 24.20 -6.04 1.91
CA ALA A 146 23.05 -6.61 1.21
C ALA A 146 21.89 -7.04 2.13
N THR A 147 22.08 -7.02 3.46
CA THR A 147 21.14 -7.64 4.42
C THR A 147 20.73 -6.70 5.54
N PHE A 148 19.61 -7.02 6.18
CA PHE A 148 19.13 -6.33 7.38
C PHE A 148 19.40 -7.18 8.62
N GLU A 149 19.72 -6.51 9.72
CA GLU A 149 19.74 -7.17 11.02
C GLU A 149 18.31 -7.54 11.44
N GLY A 150 18.11 -8.77 11.90
CA GLY A 150 16.79 -9.27 12.30
C GLY A 150 15.89 -9.76 11.16
N TYR A 151 16.40 -9.86 9.93
CA TYR A 151 15.71 -10.48 8.79
C TYR A 151 16.54 -11.62 8.21
N ASP A 152 15.89 -12.54 7.51
CA ASP A 152 16.57 -13.66 6.86
C ASP A 152 17.55 -13.16 5.80
N SER A 153 18.78 -13.67 5.89
CA SER A 153 19.85 -13.42 4.92
C SER A 153 20.04 -14.65 4.05
N ILE A 154 19.65 -14.54 2.78
CA ILE A 154 19.57 -15.70 1.88
C ILE A 154 20.64 -15.58 0.79
N THR A 155 21.52 -16.56 0.70
CA THR A 155 22.56 -16.57 -0.36
C THR A 155 21.97 -16.98 -1.72
N ILE A 156 22.53 -16.44 -2.81
CA ILE A 156 22.38 -16.97 -4.16
C ILE A 156 23.78 -17.35 -4.66
N HIS A 157 23.94 -18.61 -5.07
CA HIS A 157 25.21 -19.12 -5.63
C HIS A 157 25.45 -18.60 -7.06
N ALA A 158 25.65 -17.30 -7.17
CA ALA A 158 25.95 -16.55 -8.38
C ALA A 158 26.69 -15.26 -7.98
N ASN A 159 27.28 -14.59 -8.98
CA ASN A 159 27.79 -13.24 -8.83
C ASN A 159 26.67 -12.20 -8.92
N HIS A 160 26.95 -10.95 -8.55
CA HIS A 160 25.96 -9.86 -8.52
C HIS A 160 25.21 -9.65 -9.84
N ALA A 161 25.88 -9.85 -10.98
CA ALA A 161 25.29 -9.65 -12.30
C ALA A 161 24.35 -10.80 -12.69
N ASP A 162 24.59 -12.01 -12.16
CA ASP A 162 23.90 -13.22 -12.57
C ASP A 162 22.91 -13.75 -11.51
N MET A 163 22.92 -13.22 -10.29
CA MET A 163 22.03 -13.65 -9.19
C MET A 163 20.52 -13.47 -9.45
N VAL A 164 20.16 -12.77 -10.52
CA VAL A 164 18.77 -12.56 -10.97
C VAL A 164 18.47 -13.19 -12.33
N LYS A 165 19.43 -13.94 -12.91
CA LYS A 165 19.33 -14.54 -14.24
C LYS A 165 19.23 -16.07 -14.16
N PHE A 166 18.18 -16.54 -13.51
CA PHE A 166 17.88 -17.96 -13.40
C PHE A 166 17.61 -18.55 -14.80
N ARG A 167 18.27 -19.65 -15.12
CA ARG A 167 18.10 -20.40 -16.37
C ARG A 167 16.99 -21.45 -16.26
N SER A 168 16.66 -21.88 -15.05
CA SER A 168 15.58 -22.84 -14.81
C SER A 168 14.89 -22.63 -13.45
N ALA A 169 13.66 -23.15 -13.33
CA ALA A 169 12.92 -23.19 -12.08
C ALA A 169 13.53 -24.16 -11.04
N GLU A 170 14.44 -25.04 -11.48
CA GLU A 170 15.08 -26.03 -10.62
C GLU A 170 16.28 -25.49 -9.85
N GLU A 171 16.80 -24.33 -10.23
CA GLU A 171 17.91 -23.70 -9.55
C GLU A 171 17.58 -23.34 -8.11
N ASN A 172 18.49 -23.67 -7.20
CA ASN A 172 18.32 -23.40 -5.76
C ASN A 172 18.06 -21.91 -5.48
N GLY A 173 18.70 -21.00 -6.23
CA GLY A 173 18.44 -19.58 -6.10
C GLY A 173 17.00 -19.19 -6.45
N PHE A 174 16.46 -19.73 -7.55
CA PHE A 174 15.07 -19.49 -7.94
C PHE A 174 14.10 -20.08 -6.92
N LYS A 175 14.33 -21.33 -6.48
CA LYS A 175 13.51 -22.00 -5.46
C LYS A 175 13.45 -21.21 -4.15
N ARG A 176 14.58 -20.63 -3.71
CA ARG A 176 14.62 -19.77 -2.50
C ARG A 176 13.77 -18.51 -2.67
N VAL A 177 13.91 -17.80 -3.79
CA VAL A 177 13.08 -16.60 -4.07
C VAL A 177 11.60 -16.96 -4.13
N VAL A 178 11.24 -18.03 -4.83
CA VAL A 178 9.84 -18.49 -4.92
C VAL A 178 9.31 -18.97 -3.57
N GLY A 179 10.15 -19.59 -2.74
CA GLY A 179 9.82 -20.00 -1.38
C GLY A 179 9.31 -18.83 -0.54
N GLU A 180 10.09 -17.74 -0.49
CA GLU A 180 9.70 -16.49 0.19
C GLU A 180 8.38 -15.93 -0.37
N LEU A 181 8.30 -15.78 -1.70
CA LEU A 181 7.10 -15.24 -2.34
C LEU A 181 5.85 -16.10 -2.09
N THR A 182 6.02 -17.42 -1.97
CA THR A 182 4.92 -18.37 -1.71
C THR A 182 4.49 -18.30 -0.25
N ALA A 183 5.43 -18.20 0.69
CA ALA A 183 5.14 -17.99 2.10
C ALA A 183 4.35 -16.68 2.29
N TRP A 184 4.85 -15.58 1.72
CA TRP A 184 4.18 -14.29 1.78
C TRP A 184 2.83 -14.30 1.07
N LYS A 185 2.68 -15.02 -0.06
CA LYS A 185 1.36 -15.15 -0.71
C LYS A 185 0.33 -15.76 0.24
N SER A 186 0.72 -16.76 1.03
CA SER A 186 -0.15 -17.38 2.04
C SER A 186 -0.52 -16.37 3.13
N GLU A 187 0.45 -15.62 3.64
CA GLU A 187 0.26 -14.60 4.68
C GLU A 187 -0.52 -13.39 4.19
N ILE A 188 -0.20 -12.87 3.01
CA ILE A 188 -0.96 -11.82 2.33
C ILE A 188 -2.36 -12.33 2.02
N GLY A 189 -2.56 -13.59 1.67
CA GLY A 189 -3.89 -14.20 1.57
C GLY A 189 -4.64 -14.18 2.91
N LYS A 190 -3.94 -14.46 4.02
CA LYS A 190 -4.46 -14.44 5.40
C LYS A 190 -4.64 -13.03 5.99
N SER A 191 -3.86 -12.03 5.58
CA SER A 191 -4.00 -10.61 5.98
C SER A 191 -4.91 -9.83 5.04
N SER A 192 -5.04 -10.28 3.79
CA SER A 192 -6.22 -10.00 2.97
C SER A 192 -7.46 -10.62 3.60
N GLY A 193 -7.29 -11.54 4.57
CA GLY A 193 -8.20 -11.89 5.68
C GLY A 193 -8.96 -10.72 6.28
N ASN A 194 -8.27 -9.60 6.49
CA ASN A 194 -8.86 -8.41 7.10
C ASN A 194 -9.65 -7.54 6.11
N PHE A 195 -9.78 -8.00 4.87
CA PHE A 195 -10.95 -7.76 4.03
C PHE A 195 -11.17 -8.91 3.02
N VAL A 196 -11.45 -10.13 3.49
CA VAL A 196 -11.79 -11.24 2.57
C VAL A 196 -13.18 -11.01 2.02
N GLY A 197 -13.29 -10.99 0.69
CA GLY A 197 -14.39 -11.67 0.00
C GLY A 197 -15.81 -11.14 0.23
N ARG A 198 -16.00 -9.99 0.89
CA ARG A 198 -17.31 -9.35 1.02
C ARG A 198 -17.77 -8.69 -0.27
N GLY A 199 -17.10 -8.88 -1.40
CA GLY A 199 -17.58 -8.44 -2.71
C GLY A 199 -19.00 -8.91 -2.99
N GLY A 200 -19.34 -10.15 -2.59
CA GLY A 200 -20.72 -10.66 -2.65
C GLY A 200 -21.68 -9.88 -1.75
N VAL A 201 -21.30 -9.63 -0.49
CA VAL A 201 -22.11 -8.85 0.46
C VAL A 201 -22.26 -7.39 0.02
N ILE A 202 -21.20 -6.77 -0.51
CA ILE A 202 -21.24 -5.42 -1.06
C ILE A 202 -22.11 -5.38 -2.31
N ALA A 203 -21.98 -6.34 -3.22
CA ALA A 203 -22.82 -6.40 -4.42
C ALA A 203 -24.30 -6.62 -4.05
N GLU A 204 -24.58 -7.44 -3.04
CA GLU A 204 -25.92 -7.62 -2.50
C GLU A 204 -26.46 -6.34 -1.87
N LEU A 205 -25.67 -5.65 -1.04
CA LEU A 205 -26.04 -4.33 -0.49
C LEU A 205 -26.25 -3.29 -1.59
N GLN A 206 -25.40 -3.26 -2.62
CA GLN A 206 -25.57 -2.35 -3.75
C GLN A 206 -26.87 -2.64 -4.50
N LYS A 207 -27.19 -3.91 -4.71
CA LYS A 207 -28.46 -4.31 -5.31
C LYS A 207 -29.66 -3.91 -4.44
N LEU A 208 -29.62 -4.19 -3.14
CA LEU A 208 -30.71 -3.86 -2.22
C LEU A 208 -30.92 -2.33 -2.15
N LEU A 209 -29.84 -1.58 -1.95
CA LEU A 209 -29.90 -0.14 -1.64
C LEU A 209 -30.04 0.75 -2.87
N PHE A 210 -29.48 0.35 -4.03
CA PHE A 210 -29.40 1.21 -5.21
C PHE A 210 -30.19 0.71 -6.42
N ALA A 211 -30.67 -0.54 -6.46
CA ALA A 211 -31.43 -1.03 -7.63
C ALA A 211 -32.92 -0.61 -7.63
N HIS A 212 -33.45 -0.07 -6.53
CA HIS A 212 -34.85 0.28 -6.40
C HIS A 212 -35.05 1.80 -6.21
N PRO A 213 -35.94 2.46 -6.97
CA PRO A 213 -36.16 3.92 -6.92
C PRO A 213 -36.64 4.49 -5.57
N GLY A 214 -37.14 3.65 -4.66
CA GLY A 214 -37.64 4.05 -3.34
C GLY A 214 -36.67 3.79 -2.18
N GLY A 215 -35.46 3.32 -2.48
CA GLY A 215 -34.48 2.87 -1.49
C GLY A 215 -34.92 1.61 -0.74
N GLN A 216 -33.97 0.86 -0.19
CA GLN A 216 -34.27 -0.19 0.79
C GLN A 216 -33.52 0.08 2.08
N ARG A 217 -33.99 -0.51 3.17
CA ARG A 217 -33.31 -0.50 4.47
C ARG A 217 -32.56 -1.82 4.62
N ALA A 218 -31.26 -1.75 4.91
CA ALA A 218 -30.43 -2.91 5.14
C ALA A 218 -29.76 -2.82 6.52
N ALA A 219 -29.58 -3.97 7.17
CA ALA A 219 -28.87 -4.06 8.45
C ALA A 219 -27.67 -5.01 8.31
N LEU A 220 -26.49 -4.55 8.75
CA LEU A 220 -25.29 -5.38 8.86
C LEU A 220 -25.21 -5.97 10.26
N VAL A 221 -25.47 -7.28 10.38
CA VAL A 221 -25.46 -8.01 11.66
C VAL A 221 -24.29 -8.99 11.75
N GLY A 222 -23.79 -9.24 12.96
CA GLY A 222 -22.69 -10.16 13.22
C GLY A 222 -21.91 -9.81 14.48
N LEU A 223 -21.02 -10.71 14.91
CA LEU A 223 -20.19 -10.56 16.13
C LEU A 223 -19.33 -9.29 16.12
N GLY A 224 -18.88 -8.84 17.29
CA GLY A 224 -17.93 -7.73 17.41
C GLY A 224 -16.65 -8.00 16.61
N GLY A 225 -16.05 -6.97 16.01
CA GLY A 225 -14.78 -7.09 15.30
C GLY A 225 -14.83 -7.71 13.89
N VAL A 226 -15.96 -8.26 13.43
CA VAL A 226 -16.07 -8.95 12.12
C VAL A 226 -16.06 -8.04 10.87
N GLY A 227 -15.72 -6.75 11.02
CA GLY A 227 -15.58 -5.81 9.91
C GLY A 227 -16.87 -5.16 9.38
N LYS A 228 -17.97 -5.18 10.13
CA LYS A 228 -19.26 -4.57 9.71
C LYS A 228 -19.11 -3.10 9.33
N THR A 229 -18.45 -2.32 10.19
CA THR A 229 -18.17 -0.90 9.95
C THR A 229 -17.33 -0.69 8.69
N GLN A 230 -16.36 -1.58 8.43
CA GLN A 230 -15.51 -1.52 7.24
C GLN A 230 -16.30 -1.73 5.95
N ILE A 231 -17.29 -2.65 5.95
CA ILE A 231 -18.18 -2.88 4.81
C ILE A 231 -19.04 -1.63 4.53
N ALA A 232 -19.62 -1.03 5.58
CA ALA A 232 -20.42 0.18 5.45
C ALA A 232 -19.61 1.36 4.87
N LEU A 233 -18.37 1.55 5.35
CA LEU A 233 -17.46 2.59 4.84
C LEU A 233 -17.07 2.36 3.38
N GLN A 234 -16.85 1.11 2.98
CA GLN A 234 -16.53 0.80 1.58
C GLN A 234 -17.71 1.01 0.65
N LEU A 235 -18.92 0.63 1.07
CA LEU A 235 -20.14 0.89 0.30
C LEU A 235 -20.38 2.40 0.13
N ALA A 236 -20.23 3.18 1.20
CA ALA A 236 -20.30 4.64 1.16
C ALA A 236 -19.32 5.25 0.15
N HIS A 237 -18.09 4.74 0.11
CA HIS A 237 -17.08 5.19 -0.85
C HIS A 237 -17.46 4.84 -2.30
N LEU A 238 -18.02 3.64 -2.53
CA LEU A 238 -18.49 3.23 -3.85
C LEU A 238 -19.66 4.10 -4.35
N ALA A 239 -20.62 4.40 -3.48
CA ALA A 239 -21.77 5.27 -3.79
C ALA A 239 -21.34 6.69 -4.21
N LYS A 240 -20.18 7.17 -3.72
CA LYS A 240 -19.64 8.49 -4.06
C LYS A 240 -18.84 8.53 -5.36
N ILE A 241 -18.30 7.39 -5.79
CA ILE A 241 -17.41 7.29 -6.98
C ILE A 241 -18.16 6.77 -8.20
N ASP A 242 -19.27 6.06 -8.00
CA ASP A 242 -20.12 5.61 -9.10
C ASP A 242 -20.71 6.82 -9.83
N SER A 243 -20.08 7.16 -10.95
CA SER A 243 -20.40 8.30 -11.82
C SER A 243 -21.20 7.86 -13.04
N GLN A 244 -21.58 6.58 -13.10
CA GLN A 244 -22.34 6.00 -14.22
C GLN A 244 -23.85 5.94 -13.97
N SER A 245 -24.30 6.00 -12.71
CA SER A 245 -25.70 6.24 -12.38
C SER A 245 -25.95 7.75 -12.34
N HIS A 246 -26.99 8.25 -13.02
CA HIS A 246 -27.41 9.67 -12.95
C HIS A 246 -27.95 10.08 -11.56
N GLN A 247 -27.71 9.27 -10.53
CA GLN A 247 -28.23 9.42 -9.18
C GLN A 247 -27.07 9.79 -8.24
N GLN A 248 -27.02 11.04 -7.77
CA GLN A 248 -26.04 11.46 -6.78
C GLN A 248 -26.54 11.12 -5.38
N TYR A 249 -25.76 10.35 -4.62
CA TYR A 249 -26.11 9.97 -3.25
C TYR A 249 -25.40 10.85 -2.22
N SER A 250 -26.16 11.33 -1.23
CA SER A 250 -25.61 11.90 0.00
C SER A 250 -25.37 10.80 1.01
N VAL A 251 -24.13 10.68 1.51
CA VAL A 251 -23.78 9.70 2.56
C VAL A 251 -23.62 10.41 3.89
N ILE A 252 -24.48 10.06 4.85
CA ILE A 252 -24.50 10.65 6.20
C ILE A 252 -24.15 9.56 7.22
N TRP A 253 -23.12 9.82 8.04
CA TRP A 253 -22.67 8.88 9.07
C TRP A 253 -23.15 9.32 10.46
N MET A 254 -24.00 8.50 11.07
CA MET A 254 -24.64 8.80 12.36
C MET A 254 -24.19 7.81 13.44
N PRO A 255 -23.45 8.25 14.48
CA PRO A 255 -23.19 7.44 15.66
C PRO A 255 -24.50 7.18 16.43
N ALA A 256 -24.77 5.92 16.76
CA ALA A 256 -25.97 5.51 17.50
C ALA A 256 -25.63 4.50 18.61
N LEU A 257 -24.61 4.82 19.42
CA LEU A 257 -24.20 3.98 20.56
C LEU A 257 -25.17 4.10 21.75
N SER A 258 -25.89 5.21 21.82
CA SER A 258 -26.96 5.51 22.77
C SER A 258 -27.91 6.53 22.15
N MET A 259 -29.13 6.67 22.71
CA MET A 259 -30.09 7.69 22.26
C MET A 259 -29.51 9.12 22.35
N ALA A 260 -28.82 9.44 23.45
CA ALA A 260 -28.17 10.75 23.62
C ALA A 260 -27.07 11.00 22.57
N SER A 261 -26.29 9.98 22.21
CA SER A 261 -25.26 10.11 21.16
C SER A 261 -25.87 10.34 19.77
N PHE A 262 -27.04 9.76 19.53
CA PHE A 262 -27.78 9.89 18.29
C PHE A 262 -28.43 11.27 18.18
N GLU A 263 -29.05 11.75 19.25
CA GLU A 263 -29.62 13.12 19.31
C GLU A 263 -28.54 14.18 19.06
N GLN A 264 -27.38 14.05 19.70
CA GLN A 264 -26.25 14.95 19.47
C GLN A 264 -25.73 14.87 18.03
N ALA A 265 -25.83 13.72 17.37
CA ALA A 265 -25.48 13.57 15.96
C ALA A 265 -26.51 14.29 15.06
N CYS A 266 -27.81 14.22 15.36
CA CYS A 266 -28.86 14.94 14.64
C CYS A 266 -28.64 16.46 14.74
N THR A 267 -28.39 17.00 15.94
CA THR A 267 -28.08 18.43 16.11
C THR A 267 -26.84 18.86 15.31
N ARG A 268 -25.83 18.00 15.21
CA ARG A 268 -24.65 18.26 14.38
C ARG A 268 -24.98 18.29 12.88
N MET A 269 -25.84 17.38 12.41
CA MET A 269 -26.26 17.35 11.02
C MET A 269 -27.14 18.55 10.64
N ILE A 270 -28.09 18.94 11.50
CA ILE A 270 -28.90 20.16 11.32
C ILE A 270 -27.99 21.37 11.04
N LYS A 271 -26.96 21.56 11.85
CA LYS A 271 -25.96 22.62 11.65
C LYS A 271 -25.15 22.43 10.36
N ALA A 272 -24.74 21.21 10.05
CA ALA A 272 -23.91 20.92 8.88
C ALA A 272 -24.66 21.11 7.54
N PHE A 273 -25.96 20.83 7.51
CA PHE A 273 -26.83 21.02 6.35
C PHE A 273 -27.51 22.40 6.32
N ASN A 274 -27.23 23.26 7.31
CA ASN A 274 -27.83 24.59 7.45
C ASN A 274 -29.37 24.55 7.46
N ILE A 275 -29.93 23.60 8.20
CA ILE A 275 -31.37 23.41 8.37
C ILE A 275 -31.86 24.37 9.46
N GLU A 276 -32.96 25.08 9.21
CA GLU A 276 -33.61 25.92 10.22
C GLU A 276 -34.13 25.04 11.36
N HIS A 277 -33.83 25.43 12.60
CA HIS A 277 -34.18 24.66 13.78
C HIS A 277 -34.38 25.61 14.96
N ALA A 278 -35.56 25.56 15.57
CA ALA A 278 -35.86 26.33 16.77
C ALA A 278 -35.37 25.61 18.04
N ASP A 279 -34.99 26.36 19.07
CA ASP A 279 -34.42 25.81 20.33
C ASP A 279 -35.37 24.86 21.08
N ASN A 280 -36.67 24.85 20.75
CA ASN A 280 -37.70 24.01 21.35
C ASN A 280 -38.10 22.79 20.51
N GLU A 281 -37.52 22.60 19.33
CA GLU A 281 -37.84 21.48 18.43
C GLU A 281 -36.98 20.25 18.76
N ASP A 282 -37.52 19.05 18.53
CA ASP A 282 -36.73 17.82 18.65
C ASP A 282 -35.76 17.72 17.45
N PRO A 283 -34.43 17.67 17.68
CA PRO A 283 -33.45 17.54 16.59
C PRO A 283 -33.65 16.28 15.74
N LYS A 284 -34.25 15.21 16.27
CA LYS A 284 -34.51 13.97 15.51
C LYS A 284 -35.65 14.16 14.53
N GLU A 285 -36.76 14.76 14.95
CA GLU A 285 -37.89 15.02 14.07
C GLU A 285 -37.52 16.07 13.02
N THR A 286 -36.86 17.16 13.42
CA THR A 286 -36.37 18.19 12.48
C THR A 286 -35.49 17.59 11.39
N PHE A 287 -34.52 16.74 11.75
CA PHE A 287 -33.62 16.13 10.77
C PHE A 287 -34.32 15.08 9.90
N LYS A 288 -35.27 14.32 10.47
CA LYS A 288 -36.09 13.35 9.73
C LYS A 288 -36.99 14.04 8.70
N ASP A 289 -37.60 15.17 9.07
CA ASP A 289 -38.46 15.94 8.18
C ASP A 289 -37.66 16.50 7.01
N PHE A 290 -36.46 17.04 7.26
CA PHE A 290 -35.53 17.43 6.21
C PHE A 290 -35.17 16.27 5.26
N LEU A 291 -34.79 15.10 5.79
CA LEU A 291 -34.45 13.92 4.97
C LEU A 291 -35.64 13.38 4.17
N SER A 292 -36.87 13.76 4.53
CA SER A 292 -38.10 13.36 3.85
C SER A 292 -38.57 14.40 2.82
N ALA A 293 -37.95 15.59 2.78
CA ALA A 293 -38.27 16.67 1.87
C ALA A 293 -37.63 16.46 0.49
N GLU A 294 -38.27 16.97 -0.58
CA GLU A 294 -37.72 16.88 -1.95
C GLU A 294 -36.36 17.57 -2.11
N GLU A 295 -36.10 18.58 -1.27
CA GLU A 295 -34.86 19.38 -1.24
C GLU A 295 -33.62 18.57 -0.82
N ALA A 296 -33.81 17.49 -0.04
CA ALA A 296 -32.73 16.60 0.37
C ALA A 296 -32.29 15.62 -0.74
N GLY A 297 -32.98 15.63 -1.89
CA GLY A 297 -32.79 14.68 -2.98
C GLY A 297 -33.62 13.40 -2.81
N LYS A 298 -33.53 12.49 -3.78
CA LYS A 298 -34.11 11.14 -3.72
C LYS A 298 -33.06 10.09 -3.34
#